data_AF-A0A223ZPR6-F1
#
_entry.id   AF-A0A223ZPR6-F1
#
_cell.length_a   1.000
_cell.length_b   1.000
_cell.length_c   1.000
_cell.angle_alpha   90.00
_cell.angle_beta   90.00
_cell.angle_gamma   90.00
#
_symmetry.space_group_name_H-M   'P 1'
#
loop_
_entity.id
_entity.type
_entity.pdbx_description
1 polymer ?
#
loop_
_entity_poly.entity_id
_entity_poly.type
_entity_poly.pdbx_seq_one_letter_code
_entity_poly.pdbx_strand_id
1 'polypeptide(L)'
;MTKRTKKVGITGKYGTRYGASLRKQVKKMEITQHARYVCTFCGKNTVKRQAVGIWECKGCKKTVAGGAYTVSTPAAAATRSTIRRLREIAEV
;
A
#
# COMPACT_ATOMS: atom_id res chain seq x y z
N MET A 1 -11.96 -24.51 -1.56
CA MET A 1 -12.00 -23.36 -2.51
C MET A 1 -11.24 -23.72 -3.77
N THR A 2 -11.83 -23.58 -4.96
CA THR A 2 -11.15 -23.87 -6.23
C THR A 2 -10.50 -22.63 -6.83
N LYS A 3 -9.40 -22.82 -7.56
CA LYS A 3 -8.70 -21.72 -8.23
C LYS A 3 -9.51 -21.22 -9.43
N ARG A 4 -10.12 -20.04 -9.29
CA ARG A 4 -11.01 -19.46 -10.32
C ARG A 4 -10.28 -18.88 -11.54
N THR A 5 -9.05 -18.41 -11.39
CA THR A 5 -8.29 -17.79 -12.50
C THR A 5 -6.84 -18.26 -12.53
N LYS A 6 -6.28 -18.46 -13.74
CA LYS A 6 -4.88 -18.86 -13.91
C LYS A 6 -3.91 -17.68 -13.76
N LYS A 7 -4.22 -16.54 -14.39
CA LYS A 7 -3.31 -15.37 -14.49
C LYS A 7 -3.92 -14.05 -14.02
N VAL A 8 -5.21 -13.80 -14.27
CA VAL A 8 -5.79 -12.46 -14.17
C VAL A 8 -6.06 -12.00 -12.73
N GLY A 9 -6.53 -12.86 -11.82
CA GLY A 9 -6.82 -12.44 -10.44
C GLY A 9 -7.83 -11.28 -10.37
N ILE A 10 -7.54 -10.26 -9.54
CA ILE A 10 -8.43 -9.10 -9.31
C ILE A 10 -8.80 -8.35 -10.59
N THR A 11 -7.92 -8.33 -11.60
CA THR A 11 -8.20 -7.66 -12.89
C THR A 11 -9.14 -8.45 -13.79
N GLY A 12 -9.66 -9.60 -13.35
CA GLY A 12 -10.72 -10.33 -14.03
C GLY A 12 -11.99 -9.48 -14.22
N LYS A 13 -12.24 -8.51 -13.32
CA LYS A 13 -13.35 -7.54 -13.44
C LYS A 13 -13.33 -6.70 -14.72
N TYR A 14 -12.16 -6.57 -15.37
CA TYR A 14 -12.03 -5.81 -16.61
C TYR A 14 -12.36 -6.63 -17.87
N GLY A 15 -12.52 -7.95 -17.75
CA GLY A 15 -12.79 -8.83 -18.89
C GLY A 15 -11.68 -8.76 -19.95
N THR A 16 -12.08 -8.70 -21.22
CA THR A 16 -11.18 -8.65 -22.37
C THR A 16 -10.62 -7.25 -22.67
N ARG A 17 -11.19 -6.19 -22.07
CA ARG A 17 -10.88 -4.77 -22.36
C ARG A 17 -9.47 -4.33 -21.96
N TYR A 18 -8.98 -3.26 -22.59
CA TYR A 18 -7.74 -2.51 -22.30
C TYR A 18 -6.41 -3.20 -22.63
N GLY A 19 -6.40 -4.48 -22.99
CA GLY A 19 -5.17 -5.20 -23.32
C GLY A 19 -4.39 -5.73 -22.11
N ALA A 20 -3.51 -6.71 -22.36
CA ALA A 20 -2.87 -7.49 -21.30
C ALA A 20 -1.83 -6.69 -20.48
N SER A 21 -1.06 -5.81 -21.12
CA SER A 21 0.01 -5.04 -20.46
C SER A 21 -0.55 -4.07 -19.41
N LEU A 22 -1.58 -3.30 -19.77
CA LEU A 22 -2.26 -2.39 -18.85
C LEU A 22 -2.90 -3.16 -17.68
N ARG A 23 -3.57 -4.28 -17.95
CA ARG A 23 -4.13 -5.12 -16.88
C ARG A 23 -3.04 -5.67 -15.94
N LYS A 24 -1.86 -6.04 -16.44
CA LYS A 24 -0.76 -6.52 -15.57
C LYS A 24 -0.23 -5.40 -14.65
N GLN A 25 -0.12 -4.17 -15.14
CA GLN A 25 0.31 -3.02 -14.34
C GLN A 25 -0.73 -2.69 -13.26
N VAL A 26 -1.99 -2.53 -13.66
CA VAL A 26 -3.11 -2.26 -12.75
C VAL A 26 -3.26 -3.37 -11.71
N LYS A 27 -3.07 -4.64 -12.09
CA LYS A 27 -3.11 -5.77 -11.13
C LYS A 27 -2.18 -5.55 -9.94
N LYS A 28 -0.95 -5.09 -10.16
CA LYS A 28 0.01 -4.84 -9.08
C LYS A 28 -0.50 -3.73 -8.14
N MET A 29 -0.96 -2.62 -8.72
CA MET A 29 -1.50 -1.47 -7.95
C MET A 29 -2.79 -1.83 -7.20
N GLU A 30 -3.67 -2.62 -7.81
CA GLU A 30 -4.93 -3.02 -7.20
C GLU A 30 -4.74 -4.01 -6.05
N ILE A 31 -3.76 -4.91 -6.15
CA ILE A 31 -3.44 -5.82 -5.05
C ILE A 31 -2.94 -5.03 -3.85
N THR A 32 -2.01 -4.09 -4.05
CA THR A 32 -1.45 -3.32 -2.94
C THR A 32 -2.47 -2.38 -2.31
N GLN A 33 -3.29 -1.67 -3.11
CA GLN A 33 -4.26 -0.73 -2.54
C GLN A 33 -5.36 -1.41 -1.71
N HIS A 34 -5.72 -2.65 -2.05
CA HIS A 34 -6.76 -3.42 -1.35
C HIS A 34 -6.19 -4.34 -0.26
N ALA A 35 -4.87 -4.46 -0.16
CA ALA A 35 -4.22 -5.23 0.88
C ALA A 35 -4.47 -4.62 2.26
N ARG A 36 -4.39 -5.48 3.29
CA ARG A 36 -4.28 -5.02 4.67
C ARG A 36 -2.81 -4.93 5.04
N TYR A 37 -2.47 -3.93 5.84
CA TYR A 37 -1.12 -3.70 6.33
C TYR A 37 -1.05 -3.73 7.86
N VAL A 38 0.12 -4.08 8.36
CA VAL A 38 0.45 -4.08 9.79
C VAL A 38 0.51 -2.64 10.29
N CYS A 39 -0.26 -2.35 11.34
CA CYS A 39 -0.26 -1.05 11.98
C CYS A 39 1.01 -0.87 12.84
N THR A 40 1.75 0.21 12.62
CA THR A 40 2.93 0.56 13.42
C THR A 40 2.59 0.97 14.86
N PHE A 41 1.33 1.31 15.14
CA PHE A 41 0.92 1.75 16.47
C PHE A 41 0.39 0.62 17.35
N CYS A 42 -0.39 -0.31 16.79
CA CYS A 42 -1.06 -1.36 17.57
C CYS A 42 -0.69 -2.78 17.12
N GLY A 43 0.23 -2.95 16.17
CA GLY A 43 0.73 -4.24 15.68
C GLY A 43 -0.27 -5.08 14.85
N LYS A 44 -1.56 -4.71 14.81
CA LYS A 44 -2.60 -5.48 14.10
C LYS A 44 -2.52 -5.27 12.59
N ASN A 45 -2.74 -6.34 11.81
CA ASN A 45 -2.83 -6.29 10.34
C ASN A 45 -4.22 -5.81 9.85
N THR A 46 -4.59 -4.59 10.22
CA THR A 46 -5.93 -4.02 10.01
C THR A 46 -5.92 -2.64 9.37
N VAL A 47 -4.75 -2.13 8.97
CA VAL A 47 -4.66 -0.88 8.21
C VAL A 47 -5.18 -1.11 6.81
N LYS A 48 -6.12 -0.26 6.36
CA LYS A 48 -6.70 -0.28 5.02
C LYS A 48 -6.80 1.14 4.47
N ARG A 49 -6.73 1.28 3.15
CA ARG A 49 -6.91 2.54 2.43
C ARG A 49 -8.35 3.02 2.55
N GLN A 50 -8.54 4.28 2.94
CA GLN A 50 -9.83 4.97 2.92
C GLN A 50 -9.96 5.82 1.65
N ALA A 51 -8.97 6.66 1.40
CA ALA A 51 -8.88 7.51 0.21
C ALA A 51 -7.45 7.50 -0.35
N VAL A 52 -7.20 8.21 -1.44
CA VAL A 52 -5.84 8.38 -1.98
C VAL A 52 -4.96 9.02 -0.90
N GLY A 53 -3.88 8.37 -0.50
CA GLY A 53 -2.96 8.87 0.51
C GLY A 53 -3.46 8.80 1.97
N ILE A 54 -4.69 8.35 2.22
CA ILE A 54 -5.27 8.25 3.56
C ILE A 54 -5.49 6.79 3.93
N TRP A 55 -4.85 6.37 5.03
CA TRP A 55 -4.88 5.00 5.53
C TRP A 55 -5.37 4.97 6.97
N GLU A 56 -6.35 4.10 7.26
CA GLU A 56 -6.94 3.99 8.59
C GLU A 56 -6.76 2.59 9.15
N CYS A 57 -6.36 2.51 10.42
CA CYS A 57 -6.35 1.27 11.17
C CYS A 57 -7.70 1.04 11.85
N LYS A 58 -8.41 -0.02 11.46
CA LYS A 58 -9.65 -0.39 12.17
C LYS A 58 -9.44 -0.82 13.63
N GLY A 59 -8.22 -1.26 13.97
CA GLY A 59 -7.89 -1.77 15.31
C GLY A 59 -7.72 -0.67 16.36
N CYS A 60 -6.99 0.40 16.04
CA CYS A 60 -6.70 1.51 16.97
C CYS A 60 -7.28 2.86 16.52
N LYS A 61 -8.04 2.89 15.43
CA LYS A 61 -8.66 4.08 14.82
C LYS A 61 -7.69 5.21 14.45
N LYS A 62 -6.39 4.91 14.37
CA LYS A 62 -5.40 5.87 13.89
C LYS A 62 -5.45 5.98 12.37
N THR A 63 -5.44 7.23 11.90
CA THR A 63 -5.35 7.60 10.50
C THR A 63 -3.94 8.09 10.19
N VAL A 64 -3.39 7.66 9.06
CA VAL A 64 -2.00 7.93 8.65
C VAL A 64 -2.00 8.41 7.21
N ALA A 65 -1.22 9.45 6.96
CA ALA A 65 -0.86 9.87 5.60
C ALA A 65 0.17 8.90 5.02
N GLY A 66 -0.13 8.32 3.86
CA GLY A 66 0.70 7.32 3.20
C GLY A 66 0.75 7.54 1.68
N GLY A 67 1.21 6.53 0.96
CA GLY A 67 1.24 6.56 -0.50
C GLY A 67 -0.15 6.38 -1.14
N ALA A 68 -0.22 6.60 -2.45
CA ALA A 68 -1.45 6.43 -3.21
C ALA A 68 -1.97 4.98 -3.22
N TYR A 69 -1.07 4.01 -3.32
CA TYR A 69 -1.39 2.57 -3.44
C TYR A 69 -0.75 1.68 -2.36
N THR A 70 0.17 2.22 -1.55
CA THR A 70 0.84 1.53 -0.44
C THR A 70 0.89 2.45 0.79
N VAL A 71 0.84 1.89 2.00
CA VAL A 71 0.92 2.69 3.25
C VAL A 71 2.23 3.48 3.34
N SER A 72 3.36 2.87 2.94
CA SER A 72 4.66 3.52 2.90
C SER A 72 5.23 3.43 1.48
N THR A 73 5.71 4.57 0.97
CA THR A 73 6.46 4.62 -0.30
C THR A 73 7.95 4.44 -0.07
N PRO A 74 8.71 3.86 -1.02
CA PRO A 74 10.17 3.76 -0.91
C PRO A 74 10.87 5.12 -0.74
N ALA A 75 10.42 6.15 -1.48
CA ALA A 75 10.97 7.50 -1.37
C ALA A 75 10.80 8.06 0.05
N ALA A 76 9.58 8.05 0.61
CA ALA A 76 9.34 8.51 1.98
C ALA A 76 10.12 7.69 3.04
N ALA A 77 10.34 6.39 2.81
CA ALA A 77 11.17 5.58 3.70
C ALA A 77 12.63 6.05 3.70
N ALA A 78 13.20 6.31 2.51
CA ALA A 78 14.55 6.86 2.36
C ALA A 78 14.67 8.27 2.96
N THR A 79 13.70 9.15 2.72
CA THR A 79 13.71 10.50 3.30
C THR A 79 13.68 10.46 4.84
N ARG A 80 12.89 9.57 5.44
CA ARG A 80 12.87 9.40 6.91
C ARG A 80 14.22 8.95 7.47
N SER A 81 14.92 8.02 6.81
CA SER A 81 16.25 7.60 7.28
C SER A 81 17.30 8.68 7.10
N THR A 82 17.27 9.43 5.99
CA THR A 82 18.18 10.55 5.76
C THR A 82 17.97 11.67 6.78
N ILE A 83 16.72 12.08 7.04
CA ILE A 83 16.41 13.13 8.03
C ILE A 83 16.88 12.72 9.42
N ARG A 84 16.63 11.47 9.83
CA ARG A 84 17.08 10.97 11.13
C ARG A 84 18.61 11.08 11.26
N ARG A 85 19.35 10.61 10.27
CA ARG A 85 20.82 10.69 10.24
C ARG A 85 21.33 12.13 10.31
N LEU A 86 20.70 13.06 9.58
CA LEU A 86 21.12 14.47 9.60
C LEU A 86 20.86 15.14 10.95
N ARG A 87 19.78 14.78 11.64
CA ARG A 87 19.49 15.27 13.00
C ARG A 87 20.53 14.77 14.00
N GLU A 88 20.87 13.48 13.95
CA GLU A 88 21.91 12.88 14.80
C GLU A 88 23.27 13.57 14.61
N ILE A 89 23.61 14.01 13.39
CA ILE A 89 24.85 14.74 13.12
C ILE A 89 24.81 16.19 13.65
N ALA A 90 23.64 16.83 13.62
CA ALA A 90 23.51 18.24 14.00
C ALA A 90 23.37 18.47 15.51
N GLU A 91 22.97 17.45 16.27
CA GLU A 91 22.80 17.49 17.73
C GLU A 91 24.08 17.05 18.50
N VAL A 92 25.12 16.64 17.77
CA VAL A 92 26.50 16.43 18.27
C VAL A 92 27.30 17.71 18.04
#